data_AF-A0A6L6EKG0-F1
#
_entry.id   AF-A0A6L6EKG0-F1
#
_cell.length_a   1.000
_cell.length_b   1.000
_cell.length_c   1.000
_cell.angle_alpha   90.00
_cell.angle_beta   90.00
_cell.angle_gamma   90.00
#
_symmetry.space_group_name_H-M   'P 1'
#
loop_
_entity.id
_entity.type
_entity.pdbx_description
1 polymer ?
#
loop_
_entity_poly.entity_id
_entity_poly.type
_entity_poly.pdbx_seq_one_letter_code
_entity_poly.pdbx_strand_id
1 'polypeptide(L)'
;FKSGKWKNLLLVLVVAPFFTSFLLRTVAWKQILGNEGPVVAVLKFLHILGPQSGLTASAFAVVTGMTYNFLPFMTLPLYASLERIDPRTLEASSDLYANGITTFRKVTFPLSLPGVVAGTLLTFIPAAGDYINATLLGNPRTKMIGNVIESRFFDIVDYPTAAALSFMLMAAILIMVMVYVRRAGTEELV
;
A
#
# COMPACT_ATOMS: atom_id res chain seq x y z
N PHE A 1 -6.32 23.54 2.40
CA PHE A 1 -6.98 22.25 2.72
C PHE A 1 -8.51 22.42 2.73
N LYS A 2 -9.21 22.05 1.64
CA LYS A 2 -10.66 22.31 1.44
C LYS A 2 -11.60 21.15 1.87
N SER A 3 -11.12 20.15 2.61
CA SER A 3 -11.97 19.01 3.03
C SER A 3 -12.98 19.38 4.12
N GLY A 4 -12.78 20.51 4.83
CA GLY A 4 -13.76 21.10 5.75
C GLY A 4 -14.39 20.07 6.70
N LYS A 5 -15.71 19.88 6.58
CA LYS A 5 -16.53 18.98 7.42
C LYS A 5 -16.43 17.50 7.04
N TRP A 6 -15.99 17.17 5.82
CA TRP A 6 -15.94 15.78 5.33
C TRP A 6 -14.60 15.10 5.64
N LYS A 7 -13.60 15.85 6.13
CA LYS A 7 -12.27 15.33 6.49
C LYS A 7 -12.36 14.10 7.40
N ASN A 8 -13.09 14.23 8.50
CA ASN A 8 -13.21 13.15 9.48
C ASN A 8 -14.00 11.97 8.90
N LEU A 9 -15.02 12.24 8.08
CA LEU A 9 -15.79 11.19 7.43
C LEU A 9 -14.94 10.40 6.42
N LEU A 10 -14.13 11.08 5.60
CA LEU A 10 -13.22 10.43 4.65
C LEU A 10 -12.14 9.61 5.36
N LEU A 11 -11.60 10.11 6.46
CA LEU A 11 -10.67 9.33 7.29
C LEU A 11 -11.32 8.09 7.89
N VAL A 12 -12.54 8.23 8.40
CA VAL A 12 -13.31 7.09 8.89
C VAL A 12 -13.55 6.08 7.78
N LEU A 13 -13.89 6.51 6.55
CA LEU A 13 -14.05 5.60 5.41
C LEU A 13 -12.75 4.86 5.04
N VAL A 14 -11.59 5.51 5.18
CA VAL A 14 -10.29 4.86 4.93
C VAL A 14 -9.93 3.86 6.04
N VAL A 15 -10.26 4.16 7.29
CA VAL A 15 -9.94 3.31 8.45
C VAL A 15 -10.99 2.21 8.67
N ALA A 16 -12.23 2.42 8.23
CA ALA A 16 -13.35 1.49 8.41
C ALA A 16 -13.04 0.05 7.96
N PRO A 17 -12.40 -0.21 6.81
CA PRO A 17 -12.02 -1.55 6.40
C PRO A 17 -11.09 -2.25 7.39
N PHE A 18 -10.32 -1.49 8.16
CA PHE A 18 -9.37 -2.04 9.12
C PHE A 18 -10.04 -2.78 10.28
N PHE A 19 -11.28 -2.42 10.62
CA PHE A 19 -12.09 -3.13 11.62
C PHE A 19 -12.53 -4.53 11.15
N THR A 20 -12.41 -4.82 9.85
CA THR A 20 -12.69 -6.15 9.31
C THR A 20 -11.41 -6.97 9.18
N SER A 21 -11.52 -8.28 9.40
CA SER A 21 -10.40 -9.21 9.30
C SER A 21 -9.72 -9.10 7.92
N PHE A 22 -8.40 -9.02 7.93
CA PHE A 22 -7.59 -8.98 6.73
C PHE A 22 -7.87 -10.18 5.80
N LEU A 23 -8.04 -11.39 6.36
CA LEU A 23 -8.40 -12.58 5.58
C LEU A 23 -9.75 -12.43 4.87
N LEU A 24 -10.76 -11.96 5.59
CA LEU A 24 -12.10 -11.77 5.02
C LEU A 24 -12.08 -10.73 3.89
N ARG A 25 -11.34 -9.63 4.05
CA ARG A 25 -11.16 -8.61 3.00
C ARG A 25 -10.51 -9.20 1.76
N THR A 26 -9.46 -9.99 1.91
CA THR A 26 -8.77 -10.62 0.78
C THR A 26 -9.65 -11.65 0.08
N VAL A 27 -10.44 -12.44 0.83
CA VAL A 27 -11.44 -13.36 0.24
C VAL A 27 -12.55 -12.59 -0.50
N ALA A 28 -13.03 -11.48 0.05
CA ALA A 28 -14.01 -10.63 -0.63
C ALA A 28 -13.44 -10.10 -1.96
N TRP A 29 -12.19 -9.62 -1.98
CA TRP A 29 -11.52 -9.20 -3.20
C TRP A 29 -11.36 -10.32 -4.23
N LYS A 30 -11.13 -11.56 -3.78
CA LYS A 30 -11.09 -12.74 -4.65
C LYS A 30 -12.41 -12.95 -5.38
N GLN A 31 -13.54 -12.75 -4.69
CA GLN A 31 -14.87 -12.84 -5.29
C GLN A 31 -15.16 -11.65 -6.22
N ILE A 32 -14.83 -10.43 -5.79
CA ILE A 32 -15.06 -9.19 -6.56
C ILE A 32 -14.33 -9.21 -7.91
N LEU A 33 -13.07 -9.66 -7.92
CA LEU A 33 -12.23 -9.76 -9.11
C LEU A 33 -12.41 -11.08 -9.87
N GLY A 34 -13.23 -11.99 -9.37
CA GLY A 34 -13.53 -13.27 -9.99
C GLY A 34 -14.12 -13.11 -11.38
N ASN A 35 -14.08 -14.17 -12.19
CA ASN A 35 -14.59 -14.14 -13.56
C ASN A 35 -16.08 -13.77 -13.67
N GLU A 36 -16.86 -14.08 -12.64
CA GLU A 36 -18.28 -13.74 -12.48
C GLU A 36 -18.49 -12.55 -11.51
N GLY A 37 -17.39 -11.96 -11.04
CA GLY A 37 -17.43 -10.83 -10.12
C GLY A 37 -17.89 -9.54 -10.81
N PRO A 38 -18.43 -8.58 -10.05
CA PRO A 38 -18.98 -7.34 -10.58
C PRO A 38 -17.96 -6.54 -11.38
N VAL A 39 -16.68 -6.53 -10.98
CA VAL A 39 -15.64 -5.78 -11.68
C VAL A 39 -15.37 -6.36 -13.07
N VAL A 40 -15.21 -7.68 -13.17
CA VAL A 40 -14.99 -8.36 -14.45
C VAL A 40 -16.23 -8.27 -15.33
N ALA A 41 -17.43 -8.38 -14.76
CA ALA A 41 -18.69 -8.22 -15.49
C ALA A 41 -18.81 -6.84 -16.15
N VAL A 42 -18.50 -5.76 -15.42
CA VAL A 42 -18.50 -4.39 -15.97
C VAL A 42 -17.43 -4.22 -17.04
N LEU A 43 -16.22 -4.74 -16.83
CA LEU A 43 -15.14 -4.62 -17.81
C LEU A 43 -15.38 -5.44 -19.09
N LYS A 44 -16.05 -6.59 -18.98
CA LYS A 44 -16.53 -7.37 -20.13
C LYS A 44 -17.65 -6.64 -20.86
N PHE A 45 -18.59 -6.04 -20.13
CA PHE A 45 -19.64 -5.20 -20.72
C PHE A 45 -19.05 -4.04 -21.54
N LEU A 46 -18.01 -3.39 -21.00
CA LEU A 46 -17.27 -2.33 -21.67
C LEU A 46 -16.33 -2.82 -22.79
N HIS A 47 -16.29 -4.12 -23.09
CA HIS A 47 -15.42 -4.76 -24.10
C HIS A 47 -13.91 -4.49 -23.90
N ILE A 48 -13.49 -4.12 -22.69
CA ILE A 48 -12.08 -3.90 -22.34
C ILE A 48 -11.39 -5.26 -22.11
N LEU A 49 -12.13 -6.25 -21.62
CA LEU A 49 -11.66 -7.61 -21.37
C LEU A 49 -12.31 -8.60 -22.35
N GLY A 50 -11.50 -9.53 -22.86
CA GLY A 50 -11.99 -10.64 -23.68
C GLY A 50 -12.87 -11.62 -22.90
N PRO A 51 -13.70 -12.43 -23.57
CA PRO A 51 -14.68 -13.34 -22.92
C PRO A 51 -14.04 -14.32 -21.94
N GLN A 52 -12.80 -14.75 -22.21
CA GLN A 52 -12.04 -15.71 -21.41
C GLN A 52 -10.94 -15.09 -20.53
N SER A 53 -10.73 -13.76 -20.59
CA SER A 53 -9.74 -13.12 -19.74
C SER A 53 -10.32 -12.85 -18.35
N GLY A 54 -9.69 -13.43 -17.33
CA GLY A 54 -9.97 -13.16 -15.93
C GLY A 54 -8.98 -12.17 -15.33
N LEU A 55 -9.42 -11.38 -14.35
CA LEU A 55 -8.53 -10.52 -13.55
C LEU A 55 -7.99 -11.23 -12.32
N THR A 56 -8.75 -12.16 -11.73
CA THR A 56 -8.27 -13.05 -10.67
C THR A 56 -7.12 -13.93 -11.11
N ALA A 57 -6.33 -14.39 -10.13
CA ALA A 57 -5.18 -15.26 -10.35
C ALA A 57 -4.12 -14.58 -11.24
N SER A 58 -3.87 -13.29 -10.99
CA SER A 58 -2.89 -12.47 -11.71
C SER A 58 -2.11 -11.59 -10.76
N ALA A 59 -0.93 -11.11 -11.21
CA ALA A 59 -0.15 -10.15 -10.44
C ALA A 59 -0.93 -8.85 -10.18
N PHE A 60 -1.79 -8.47 -11.13
CA PHE A 60 -2.65 -7.29 -10.99
C PHE A 60 -3.64 -7.43 -9.83
N ALA A 61 -4.30 -8.58 -9.67
CA ALA A 61 -5.20 -8.82 -8.55
C ALA A 61 -4.48 -8.78 -7.21
N VAL A 62 -3.27 -9.37 -7.14
CA VAL A 62 -2.44 -9.34 -5.93
C VAL A 62 -2.05 -7.90 -5.56
N VAL A 63 -1.52 -7.13 -6.51
CA VAL A 63 -1.12 -5.72 -6.28
C VAL A 63 -2.32 -4.86 -5.88
N THR A 64 -3.48 -5.05 -6.51
CA THR A 64 -4.70 -4.31 -6.17
C THR A 64 -5.18 -4.64 -4.75
N GLY A 65 -5.23 -5.93 -4.40
CA GLY A 65 -5.61 -6.39 -3.06
C GLY A 65 -4.66 -5.87 -1.98
N MET A 66 -3.35 -5.93 -2.23
CA MET A 66 -2.34 -5.36 -1.33
C MET A 66 -2.49 -3.85 -1.19
N THR A 67 -2.65 -3.13 -2.30
CA THR A 67 -2.81 -1.67 -2.28
C THR A 67 -4.00 -1.28 -1.42
N TYR A 68 -5.14 -1.95 -1.58
CA TYR A 68 -6.33 -1.70 -0.74
C TYR A 68 -6.07 -2.03 0.73
N ASN A 69 -5.47 -3.18 1.01
CA ASN A 69 -5.23 -3.63 2.37
C ASN A 69 -4.26 -2.73 3.14
N PHE A 70 -3.26 -2.17 2.44
CA PHE A 70 -2.22 -1.34 3.04
C PHE A 70 -2.47 0.17 2.92
N LEU A 71 -3.52 0.59 2.20
CA LEU A 71 -3.90 2.00 2.02
C LEU A 71 -3.97 2.80 3.35
N PRO A 72 -4.55 2.26 4.45
CA PRO A 72 -4.63 3.01 5.70
C PRO A 72 -3.26 3.33 6.30
N PHE A 73 -2.29 2.41 6.18
CA PHE A 73 -0.94 2.60 6.72
C PHE A 73 -0.16 3.69 5.98
N MET A 74 -0.45 3.95 4.71
CA MET A 74 0.10 5.11 3.99
C MET A 74 -0.64 6.39 4.35
N THR A 75 -1.96 6.31 4.47
CA THR A 75 -2.81 7.50 4.60
C THR A 75 -2.67 8.16 5.96
N LEU A 76 -2.55 7.38 7.05
CA LEU A 76 -2.48 7.95 8.40
C LEU A 76 -1.23 8.82 8.64
N PRO A 77 0.00 8.39 8.30
CA PRO A 77 1.19 9.22 8.47
C PRO A 77 1.20 10.42 7.55
N LEU A 78 0.75 10.26 6.29
CA LEU A 78 0.56 11.38 5.37
C LEU A 78 -0.41 12.41 5.93
N TYR A 79 -1.55 11.95 6.43
CA TYR A 79 -2.56 12.81 7.02
C TYR A 79 -2.02 13.59 8.23
N ALA A 80 -1.32 12.90 9.15
CA ALA A 80 -0.72 13.54 10.32
C ALA A 80 0.35 14.57 9.93
N SER A 81 1.16 14.30 8.91
CA SER A 81 2.16 15.25 8.40
C SER A 81 1.51 16.46 7.75
N LEU A 82 0.49 16.24 6.91
CA LEU A 82 -0.25 17.30 6.24
C LEU A 82 -1.03 18.20 7.23
N GLU A 83 -1.58 17.64 8.31
CA GLU A 83 -2.30 18.39 9.35
C GLU A 83 -1.38 19.31 10.18
N ARG A 84 -0.08 19.02 10.22
CA ARG A 84 0.93 19.85 10.91
C ARG A 84 1.40 21.05 10.08
N ILE A 85 1.08 21.11 8.80
CA ILE A 85 1.49 22.23 7.93
C ILE A 85 0.73 23.50 8.35
N ASP A 86 1.46 24.57 8.69
CA ASP A 86 0.87 25.86 9.03
C ASP A 86 0.09 26.43 7.82
N PRO A 87 -1.22 26.72 7.97
CA PRO A 87 -2.04 27.34 6.92
C PRO A 87 -1.43 28.59 6.30
N ARG A 88 -0.65 29.37 7.06
CA ARG A 88 0.01 30.60 6.61
C ARG A 88 0.98 30.36 5.46
N THR A 89 1.61 29.18 5.39
CA THR A 89 2.52 28.82 4.28
C THR A 89 1.77 28.71 2.95
N LEU A 90 0.49 28.34 2.98
CA LEU A 90 -0.36 28.24 1.80
C LEU A 90 -0.91 29.61 1.39
N GLU A 91 -1.25 30.45 2.37
CA GLU A 91 -1.66 31.84 2.15
C GLU A 91 -0.53 32.63 1.48
N ALA A 92 0.70 32.53 2.02
CA ALA A 92 1.88 33.16 1.42
C ALA A 92 2.16 32.71 -0.02
N SER A 93 1.90 31.44 -0.34
CA SER A 93 2.01 30.97 -1.73
C SER A 93 0.98 31.62 -2.65
N SER A 94 -0.21 31.89 -2.13
CA SER A 94 -1.30 32.54 -2.86
C SER A 94 -1.01 34.03 -3.06
N ASP A 95 -0.39 34.69 -2.07
CA ASP A 95 0.08 36.09 -2.17
C ASP A 95 1.14 36.26 -3.27
N LEU A 96 1.95 35.23 -3.51
CA LEU A 96 2.91 35.15 -4.62
C LEU A 96 2.26 34.75 -5.96
N TYR A 97 0.93 34.80 -6.08
CA TYR A 97 0.15 34.39 -7.25
C TYR A 97 0.39 32.93 -7.70
N ALA A 98 0.81 32.05 -6.78
CA ALA A 98 0.95 30.63 -7.11
C ALA A 98 -0.43 29.98 -7.32
N ASN A 99 -0.55 29.18 -8.37
CA ASN A 99 -1.73 28.34 -8.59
C ASN A 99 -1.68 27.07 -7.70
N GLY A 100 -2.83 26.40 -7.51
CA GLY A 100 -2.93 25.26 -6.59
C GLY A 100 -1.97 24.10 -6.88
N ILE A 101 -1.63 23.85 -8.15
CA ILE A 101 -0.64 22.83 -8.55
C ILE A 101 0.77 23.26 -8.12
N THR A 102 1.09 24.54 -8.29
CA THR A 102 2.38 25.12 -7.88
C THR A 102 2.52 25.09 -6.37
N THR A 103 1.49 25.49 -5.63
CA THR A 103 1.44 25.39 -4.16
C THR A 103 1.61 23.95 -3.69
N PHE A 104 0.92 22.99 -4.31
CA PHE A 104 1.08 21.57 -3.98
C PHE A 104 2.52 21.11 -4.21
N ARG A 105 3.07 21.33 -5.40
CA ARG A 105 4.40 20.80 -5.76
C ARG A 105 5.55 21.47 -5.01
N LYS A 106 5.46 22.77 -4.75
CA LYS A 106 6.55 23.56 -4.14
C LYS A 106 6.44 23.73 -2.62
N VAL A 107 5.24 23.60 -2.05
CA VAL A 107 5.02 23.85 -0.61
C VAL A 107 4.49 22.59 0.06
N THR A 108 3.32 22.09 -0.35
CA THR A 108 2.67 20.97 0.35
C THR A 108 3.45 19.66 0.23
N PHE A 109 3.89 19.29 -0.97
CA PHE A 109 4.61 18.06 -1.24
C PHE A 109 5.93 17.97 -0.44
N PRO A 110 6.86 18.95 -0.52
CA PRO A 110 8.11 18.88 0.25
C PRO A 110 7.86 18.87 1.77
N LEU A 111 6.93 19.68 2.27
CA LEU A 111 6.59 19.68 3.70
C LEU A 111 5.90 18.38 4.17
N SER A 112 5.32 17.61 3.25
CA SER A 112 4.70 16.32 3.55
C SER A 112 5.66 15.13 3.41
N LEU A 113 6.88 15.34 2.93
CA LEU A 113 7.87 14.27 2.71
C LEU A 113 8.13 13.41 3.95
N PRO A 114 8.23 13.96 5.19
CA PRO A 114 8.40 13.14 6.38
C PRO A 114 7.24 12.15 6.57
N GLY A 115 6.00 12.58 6.26
CA GLY A 115 4.82 11.73 6.24
C GLY A 115 4.85 10.67 5.14
N VAL A 116 5.34 11.03 3.94
CA VAL A 116 5.52 10.08 2.82
C VAL A 116 6.51 8.98 3.21
N VAL A 117 7.64 9.36 3.81
CA VAL A 117 8.70 8.44 4.25
C VAL A 117 8.17 7.49 5.32
N ALA A 118 7.53 8.03 6.35
CA ALA A 118 6.92 7.22 7.41
C ALA A 118 5.84 6.26 6.87
N GLY A 119 4.94 6.76 6.02
CA GLY A 119 3.89 5.96 5.39
C GLY A 119 4.43 4.85 4.49
N THR A 120 5.48 5.15 3.72
CA THR A 120 6.13 4.17 2.84
C THR A 120 6.77 3.06 3.66
N LEU A 121 7.44 3.39 4.77
CA LEU A 121 8.03 2.38 5.66
C LEU A 121 6.97 1.52 6.34
N LEU A 122 5.91 2.14 6.86
CA LEU A 122 4.80 1.45 7.53
C LEU A 122 3.99 0.55 6.60
N THR A 123 3.99 0.82 5.30
CA THR A 123 3.37 -0.05 4.28
C THR A 123 4.33 -1.11 3.76
N PHE A 124 5.57 -0.74 3.45
CA PHE A 124 6.55 -1.63 2.81
C PHE A 124 6.91 -2.83 3.68
N ILE A 125 7.17 -2.61 4.97
CA ILE A 125 7.61 -3.69 5.88
C ILE A 125 6.58 -4.84 5.94
N PRO A 126 5.29 -4.59 6.26
CA PRO A 126 4.31 -5.67 6.28
C PRO A 126 3.95 -6.18 4.88
N ALA A 127 3.94 -5.32 3.85
CA ALA A 127 3.64 -5.73 2.48
C ALA A 127 4.71 -6.68 1.91
N ALA A 128 5.99 -6.49 2.24
CA ALA A 128 7.06 -7.38 1.79
C ALA A 128 6.95 -8.80 2.38
N GLY A 129 6.35 -8.93 3.58
CA GLY A 129 6.10 -10.20 4.23
C GLY A 129 4.74 -10.84 3.91
N ASP A 130 3.88 -10.15 3.16
CA ASP A 130 2.52 -10.58 2.92
C ASP A 130 2.42 -11.67 1.85
N TYR A 131 2.39 -12.92 2.31
CA TYR A 131 2.20 -14.08 1.45
C TYR A 131 0.72 -14.41 1.20
N ILE A 132 -0.20 -13.88 2.00
CA ILE A 132 -1.62 -14.24 1.98
C ILE A 132 -2.31 -13.67 0.74
N ASN A 133 -2.06 -12.40 0.40
CA ASN A 133 -2.63 -11.81 -0.81
C ASN A 133 -2.22 -12.61 -2.06
N ALA A 134 -0.95 -13.03 -2.14
CA ALA A 134 -0.46 -13.86 -3.22
C ALA A 134 -1.10 -15.26 -3.24
N THR A 135 -1.29 -15.89 -2.06
CA THR A 135 -1.96 -17.20 -1.96
C THR A 135 -3.42 -17.14 -2.40
N LEU A 136 -4.15 -16.11 -1.99
CA LEU A 136 -5.61 -16.03 -2.19
C LEU A 136 -6.01 -15.41 -3.54
N LEU A 137 -5.29 -14.40 -4.01
CA LEU A 137 -5.61 -13.63 -5.22
C LEU A 137 -4.72 -13.98 -6.42
N GLY A 138 -3.54 -14.56 -6.16
CA GLY A 138 -2.54 -14.87 -7.16
C GLY A 138 -2.71 -16.25 -7.79
N ASN A 139 -1.72 -16.62 -8.60
CA ASN A 139 -1.57 -17.93 -9.20
C ASN A 139 -0.21 -18.54 -8.78
N PRO A 140 0.07 -19.82 -9.10
CA PRO A 140 1.33 -20.46 -8.73
C PRO A 140 2.61 -19.80 -9.28
N ARG A 141 2.49 -18.93 -10.31
CA ARG A 141 3.59 -18.14 -10.88
C ARG A 141 3.76 -16.77 -10.20
N THR A 142 2.81 -16.30 -9.41
CA THR A 142 2.87 -15.02 -8.67
C THR A 142 3.15 -15.26 -7.18
N LYS A 143 4.16 -16.07 -6.87
CA LYS A 143 4.57 -16.33 -5.49
C LYS A 143 5.45 -15.20 -4.97
N MET A 144 5.22 -14.79 -3.73
CA MET A 144 6.13 -13.94 -2.97
C MET A 144 7.15 -14.79 -2.21
N ILE A 145 8.23 -14.15 -1.74
CA ILE A 145 9.26 -14.82 -0.92
C ILE A 145 8.62 -15.46 0.31
N GLY A 146 7.64 -14.80 0.93
CA GLY A 146 6.89 -15.36 2.05
C GLY A 146 6.18 -16.68 1.71
N ASN A 147 5.64 -16.84 0.49
CA ASN A 147 5.04 -18.12 0.07
C ASN A 147 6.07 -19.24 -0.05
N VAL A 148 7.30 -18.90 -0.46
CA VAL A 148 8.38 -19.88 -0.57
C VAL A 148 8.82 -20.32 0.83
N ILE A 149 8.96 -19.40 1.77
CA ILE A 149 9.29 -19.69 3.16
C ILE A 149 8.21 -20.58 3.79
N GLU A 150 6.94 -20.19 3.65
CA GLU A 150 5.79 -20.90 4.18
C GLU A 150 5.70 -22.33 3.65
N SER A 151 5.81 -22.51 2.32
CA SER A 151 5.82 -23.84 1.71
C SER A 151 7.03 -24.69 2.14
N ARG A 152 8.21 -24.09 2.32
CA ARG A 152 9.40 -24.81 2.82
C ARG A 152 9.23 -25.25 4.27
N PHE A 153 8.54 -24.46 5.08
CA PHE A 153 8.33 -24.74 6.50
C PHE A 153 7.21 -25.75 6.74
N PHE A 154 6.05 -25.59 6.07
CA PHE A 154 4.85 -26.38 6.34
C PHE A 154 4.63 -27.54 5.35
N ASP A 155 4.90 -27.36 4.05
CA ASP A 155 4.66 -28.42 3.05
C ASP A 155 5.84 -29.39 2.95
N ILE A 156 7.05 -28.83 2.83
CA ILE A 156 8.28 -29.60 2.58
C ILE A 156 8.96 -29.99 3.90
N VAL A 157 8.67 -29.25 4.98
CA VAL A 157 9.23 -29.50 6.33
C VAL A 157 10.77 -29.37 6.35
N ASP A 158 11.30 -28.49 5.51
CA ASP A 158 12.73 -28.15 5.42
C ASP A 158 13.02 -26.90 6.25
N TYR A 159 13.05 -27.10 7.58
CA TYR A 159 13.28 -26.04 8.56
C TYR A 159 14.61 -25.29 8.36
N PRO A 160 15.75 -25.95 8.05
CA PRO A 160 17.01 -25.25 7.82
C PRO A 160 16.93 -24.25 6.66
N THR A 161 16.37 -24.66 5.52
CA THR A 161 16.23 -23.77 4.36
C THR A 161 15.22 -22.65 4.63
N ALA A 162 14.09 -22.97 5.28
CA ALA A 162 13.09 -21.97 5.65
C ALA A 162 13.66 -20.89 6.60
N ALA A 163 14.49 -21.30 7.57
CA ALA A 163 15.18 -20.38 8.48
C ALA A 163 16.17 -19.49 7.72
N ALA A 164 17.01 -20.07 6.85
CA ALA A 164 17.97 -19.31 6.04
C ALA A 164 17.27 -18.25 5.17
N LEU A 165 16.19 -18.63 4.48
CA LEU A 165 15.40 -17.70 3.67
C LEU A 165 14.74 -16.59 4.51
N SER A 166 14.25 -16.92 5.71
CA SER A 166 13.67 -15.94 6.63
C SER A 166 14.71 -14.90 7.09
N PHE A 167 15.91 -15.35 7.46
CA PHE A 167 17.02 -14.46 7.82
C PHE A 167 17.49 -13.61 6.63
N MET A 168 17.58 -14.18 5.43
CA MET A 168 17.92 -13.42 4.22
C MET A 168 16.86 -12.34 3.91
N LEU A 169 15.58 -12.68 3.99
CA LEU A 169 14.49 -11.73 3.77
C LEU A 169 14.52 -10.60 4.82
N MET A 170 14.68 -10.96 6.09
CA MET A 170 14.82 -9.99 7.19
C MET A 170 16.01 -9.06 6.96
N ALA A 171 17.18 -9.60 6.62
CA ALA A 171 18.38 -8.82 6.33
C ALA A 171 18.17 -7.89 5.13
N ALA A 172 17.53 -8.37 4.06
CA ALA A 172 17.22 -7.56 2.88
C ALA A 172 16.28 -6.40 3.23
N ILE A 173 15.21 -6.64 4.00
CA ILE A 173 14.28 -5.60 4.45
C ILE A 173 15.03 -4.59 5.32
N LEU A 174 15.85 -5.03 6.28
CA LEU A 174 16.62 -4.14 7.15
C LEU A 174 17.60 -3.27 6.36
N ILE A 175 18.32 -3.84 5.39
CA ILE A 175 19.23 -3.08 4.52
C ILE A 175 18.45 -2.04 3.72
N MET A 176 17.32 -2.42 3.09
CA MET A 176 16.49 -1.48 2.34
C MET A 176 15.96 -0.36 3.23
N VAL A 177 15.43 -0.68 4.40
CA VAL A 177 14.92 0.30 5.38
C VAL A 177 16.04 1.22 5.85
N MET A 178 17.21 0.69 6.21
CA MET A 178 18.35 1.50 6.66
C MET A 178 18.84 2.45 5.56
N VAL A 179 18.97 1.97 4.31
CA VAL A 179 19.36 2.80 3.17
C VAL A 179 18.30 3.88 2.91
N TYR A 180 17.01 3.51 2.94
CA TYR A 180 15.91 4.44 2.72
C TYR A 180 15.86 5.53 3.79
N VAL A 181 15.92 5.16 5.07
CA VAL A 181 15.95 6.11 6.20
C VAL A 181 17.18 7.01 6.13
N ARG A 182 18.37 6.48 5.84
CA ARG A 182 19.58 7.30 5.68
C ARG A 182 19.48 8.29 4.52
N ARG A 183 18.85 7.91 3.41
CA ARG A 183 18.61 8.81 2.27
C ARG A 183 17.54 9.85 2.56
N ALA A 184 16.54 9.49 3.37
CA ALA A 184 15.41 10.35 3.71
C ALA A 184 15.65 11.25 4.93
N GLY A 185 16.66 10.95 5.76
CA GLY A 185 16.78 11.49 7.13
C GLY A 185 18.18 11.87 7.57
N THR A 186 18.85 12.78 6.86
CA THR A 186 20.02 13.51 7.40
C THR A 186 19.69 14.98 7.74
N GLU A 187 18.44 15.44 7.54
CA GLU A 187 18.07 16.85 7.81
C GLU A 187 17.00 17.05 8.89
N GLU A 188 16.30 16.00 9.35
CA GLU A 188 15.24 16.11 10.38
C GLU A 188 15.43 15.21 11.62
N LEU A 189 16.63 14.61 11.80
CA LEU A 189 16.97 13.80 12.98
C LEU A 189 17.89 14.53 13.98
N VAL A 190 18.03 15.85 13.87
CA VAL A 190 18.75 16.70 14.86
C VAL A 190 17.92 17.93 15.18
#